data_AF-A0A182F2E5-F1
#
_entry.id   AF-A0A182F2E5-F1
#
_cell.length_a   1.000
_cell.length_b   1.000
_cell.length_c   1.000
_cell.angle_alpha   90.00
_cell.angle_beta   90.00
_cell.angle_gamma   90.00
#
_symmetry.space_group_name_H-M   'P 1'
#
loop_
_entity.id
_entity.type
_entity.pdbx_description
1 polymer ?
#
loop_
_entity_poly.entity_id
_entity_poly.type
_entity_poly.pdbx_seq_one_letter_code
_entity_poly.pdbx_strand_id
1 'polypeptide(L)'
;MIMLTALGGGSFLRMEALHYEANMQLYNPHAIFIWFIRMFKTKPDLSFVILMSIMGLYLPCCIAMMAGAFYMKRYLLVPFIIVELVRLVTLTLTHVIGMIVIKKSINVGYLIALTISGGFSLLLLFYLWACVVALFQVLKIVRSPEYIAVFGDNPLAPVVVEGSPTFKPPLLDNPATQLQYTRKEHQPKLAIPLPMAPFNGANMLLDDFRALHSRYSYSWAI
;
A
#
# COMPACT_ATOMS: atom_id res chain seq x y z
N MET A 1 -2.77 9.62 23.18
CA MET A 1 -2.31 9.11 24.50
C MET A 1 -2.29 10.22 25.54
N ILE A 2 -1.53 11.30 25.33
CA ILE A 2 -1.39 12.41 26.32
C ILE A 2 -2.75 12.96 26.78
N MET A 3 -3.68 13.21 25.86
CA MET A 3 -5.01 13.71 26.20
C MET A 3 -5.82 12.73 27.05
N LEU A 4 -5.81 11.43 26.72
CA LEU A 4 -6.55 10.42 27.50
C LEU A 4 -5.97 10.24 28.91
N THR A 5 -4.64 10.31 29.04
CA THR A 5 -3.96 10.31 30.35
C THR A 5 -4.27 11.58 31.13
N ALA A 6 -4.26 12.74 30.49
CA ALA A 6 -4.55 14.04 31.11
C ALA A 6 -5.99 14.16 31.61
N LEU A 7 -6.93 13.48 30.95
CA LEU A 7 -8.35 13.46 31.32
C LEU A 7 -8.68 12.45 32.45
N GLY A 8 -7.69 11.72 32.98
CA GLY A 8 -7.89 10.77 34.08
C GLY A 8 -7.87 9.29 33.69
N GLY A 9 -7.64 8.96 32.42
CA GLY A 9 -7.42 7.60 31.94
C GLY A 9 -8.63 6.67 32.15
N GLY A 10 -8.49 5.69 33.05
CA GLY A 10 -9.54 4.69 33.31
C GLY A 10 -10.84 5.28 33.88
N SER A 11 -10.74 6.29 34.74
CA SER A 11 -11.92 6.97 35.32
C SER A 11 -12.73 7.71 34.25
N PHE A 12 -12.05 8.35 33.30
CA PHE A 12 -12.67 8.99 32.14
C PHE A 12 -13.40 7.98 31.25
N LEU A 13 -12.75 6.85 30.91
CA LEU A 13 -13.38 5.79 30.13
C LEU A 13 -14.63 5.21 30.81
N ARG A 14 -14.60 5.09 32.14
CA ARG A 14 -15.75 4.64 32.92
C ARG A 14 -16.88 5.66 32.91
N MET A 15 -16.57 6.94 33.06
CA MET A 15 -17.55 8.03 33.02
C MET A 15 -18.26 8.09 31.67
N GLU A 16 -17.50 8.04 30.58
CA GLU A 16 -18.03 7.99 29.21
C GLU A 16 -18.91 6.75 29.00
N ALA A 17 -18.46 5.56 29.43
CA ALA A 17 -19.25 4.33 29.29
C ALA A 17 -20.61 4.42 30.02
N LEU A 18 -20.65 5.03 31.21
CA LEU A 18 -21.89 5.28 31.95
C LEU A 18 -22.80 6.31 31.26
N HIS A 19 -22.20 7.36 30.67
CA HIS A 19 -22.94 8.36 29.89
C HIS A 19 -23.60 7.74 28.66
N TYR A 20 -22.89 6.87 27.93
CA TYR A 20 -23.46 6.15 26.80
C TYR A 20 -24.55 5.16 27.23
N GLU A 21 -24.39 4.49 28.37
CA GLU A 21 -25.40 3.58 28.92
C GLU A 21 -26.71 4.30 29.29
N ALA A 22 -26.63 5.46 29.94
CA ALA A 22 -27.81 6.26 30.27
C ALA A 22 -28.61 6.69 29.04
N ASN A 23 -27.93 6.89 27.91
CA ASN A 23 -28.54 7.31 26.66
C ASN A 23 -28.81 6.14 25.68
N MET A 24 -28.52 4.89 26.04
CA MET A 24 -28.59 3.73 25.12
C MET A 24 -29.98 3.54 24.49
N GLN A 25 -31.06 3.92 25.18
CA GLN A 25 -32.42 3.82 24.65
C GLN A 25 -32.64 4.66 23.39
N LEU A 26 -31.87 5.75 23.21
CA LEU A 26 -31.99 6.64 22.07
C LEU A 26 -31.35 6.05 20.80
N TYR A 27 -30.36 5.16 20.94
CA TYR A 27 -29.51 4.72 19.83
C TYR A 27 -29.86 3.33 19.27
N ASN A 28 -30.68 2.52 19.97
CA ASN A 28 -30.93 1.10 19.66
C ASN A 28 -29.65 0.37 19.19
N PRO A 29 -28.64 0.28 20.07
CA PRO A 29 -27.29 -0.11 19.68
C PRO A 29 -27.21 -1.58 19.28
N HIS A 30 -26.37 -1.85 18.26
CA HIS A 30 -26.04 -3.22 17.87
C HIS A 30 -25.33 -3.96 19.01
N ALA A 31 -25.54 -5.28 19.12
CA ALA A 31 -25.01 -6.10 20.22
C ALA A 31 -23.47 -5.97 20.42
N ILE A 32 -22.74 -5.77 19.32
CA ILE A 32 -21.28 -5.56 19.31
C ILE A 32 -20.89 -4.26 20.00
N PHE A 33 -21.65 -3.18 19.80
CA PHE A 33 -21.38 -1.89 20.43
C PHE A 33 -21.67 -1.93 21.93
N ILE A 34 -22.74 -2.61 22.33
CA ILE A 34 -23.05 -2.85 23.75
C ILE A 34 -21.95 -3.67 24.41
N TRP A 35 -21.46 -4.72 23.74
CA TRP A 35 -20.35 -5.52 24.23
C TRP A 35 -19.09 -4.68 24.42
N PHE A 36 -18.78 -3.79 23.47
CA PHE A 36 -17.64 -2.87 23.56
C PHE A 36 -17.77 -1.92 24.75
N ILE A 37 -18.91 -1.24 24.94
CA ILE A 37 -19.15 -0.38 26.12
C ILE A 37 -19.02 -1.17 27.41
N ARG A 38 -19.54 -2.40 27.45
CA ARG A 38 -19.46 -3.28 28.62
C ARG A 38 -18.02 -3.64 28.97
N MET A 39 -17.13 -3.80 27.99
CA MET A 39 -15.70 -3.99 28.21
C MET A 39 -15.06 -2.80 28.94
N PHE A 40 -15.37 -1.56 28.55
CA PHE A 40 -14.87 -0.36 29.25
C PHE A 40 -15.45 -0.21 30.65
N LYS A 41 -16.71 -0.62 30.87
CA LYS A 41 -17.37 -0.54 32.17
C LYS A 41 -16.85 -1.57 33.17
N THR A 42 -16.66 -2.81 32.75
CA THR A 42 -16.33 -3.93 33.66
C THR A 42 -14.93 -3.84 34.24
N LYS A 43 -13.95 -3.44 33.43
CA LYS A 43 -12.54 -3.27 33.86
C LYS A 43 -11.91 -2.07 33.14
N PRO A 44 -12.21 -0.82 33.56
CA PRO A 44 -11.72 0.37 32.89
C PRO A 44 -10.20 0.49 32.92
N ASP A 45 -9.56 0.14 34.04
CA ASP A 45 -8.11 0.23 34.20
C ASP A 45 -7.38 -0.78 33.32
N LEU A 46 -7.90 -2.01 33.22
CA LEU A 46 -7.36 -3.03 32.33
C LEU A 46 -7.52 -2.61 30.86
N SER A 47 -8.70 -2.11 30.48
CA SER A 47 -8.96 -1.62 29.13
C SER A 47 -8.06 -0.44 28.77
N PHE A 48 -7.83 0.48 29.72
CA PHE A 48 -6.90 1.60 29.56
C PHE A 48 -5.46 1.12 29.37
N VAL A 49 -4.98 0.21 30.22
CA VAL A 49 -3.63 -0.36 30.12
C VAL A 49 -3.44 -1.10 28.80
N ILE A 50 -4.42 -1.88 28.36
CA ILE A 50 -4.38 -2.57 27.06
C ILE A 50 -4.29 -1.55 25.92
N LEU A 51 -5.14 -0.52 25.92
CA LEU A 51 -5.14 0.51 24.88
C LEU A 51 -3.82 1.30 24.86
N MET A 52 -3.29 1.63 26.04
CA MET A 52 -2.00 2.29 26.17
C MET A 52 -0.85 1.39 25.71
N SER A 53 -0.91 0.09 26.01
CA SER A 53 0.08 -0.89 25.58
C SER A 53 0.08 -1.06 24.06
N ILE A 54 -1.09 -1.18 23.43
CA ILE A 54 -1.21 -1.27 21.95
C ILE A 54 -0.62 -0.03 21.28
N MET A 55 -0.96 1.16 21.78
CA MET A 55 -0.43 2.41 21.24
C MET A 55 1.07 2.58 21.51
N GLY A 56 1.55 2.12 22.66
CA GLY A 56 2.97 2.09 23.01
C GLY A 56 3.77 1.14 22.11
N LEU A 57 3.24 -0.04 21.80
CA LEU A 57 3.84 -1.03 20.88
C LEU A 57 3.84 -0.56 19.42
N TYR A 58 2.94 0.33 19.06
CA TYR A 58 2.88 0.90 17.72
C TYR A 58 4.07 1.84 17.42
N LEU A 59 4.56 2.58 18.43
CA LEU A 59 5.70 3.49 18.28
C LEU A 59 7.02 2.81 17.84
N PRO A 60 7.49 1.71 18.47
CA PRO A 60 8.66 0.98 17.98
C PRO A 60 8.40 0.32 16.63
N CYS A 61 7.16 -0.01 16.29
CA CYS A 61 6.79 -0.50 14.96
C CYS A 61 7.07 0.56 13.88
N CYS A 62 6.73 1.83 14.15
CA CYS A 62 7.06 2.96 13.27
C CYS A 62 8.58 3.15 13.13
N ILE A 63 9.34 3.05 14.23
CA ILE A 63 10.80 3.15 14.20
C ILE A 63 11.39 1.99 13.37
N ALA A 64 10.88 0.77 13.55
CA ALA A 64 11.29 -0.40 12.77
C ALA A 64 11.01 -0.23 11.27
N MET A 65 9.90 0.41 10.89
CA MET A 65 9.62 0.78 9.49
C MET A 65 10.64 1.79 8.97
N MET A 66 10.92 2.87 9.69
CA MET A 66 11.92 3.88 9.28
C MET A 66 13.32 3.24 9.14
N ALA A 67 13.71 2.39 10.09
CA ALA A 67 14.95 1.63 10.02
C ALA A 67 14.94 0.61 8.86
N GLY A 68 13.80 -0.04 8.61
CA GLY A 68 13.61 -0.95 7.49
C GLY A 68 13.80 -0.26 6.13
N ALA A 69 13.31 0.97 6.00
CA ALA A 69 13.53 1.82 4.83
C ALA A 69 15.01 2.23 4.71
N PHE A 70 15.65 2.64 5.82
CA PHE A 70 17.05 3.08 5.81
C PHE A 70 18.05 1.96 5.52
N TYR A 71 17.89 0.79 6.15
CA TYR A 71 18.78 -0.37 5.98
C TYR A 71 18.37 -1.30 4.82
N MET A 72 17.29 -0.97 4.10
CA MET A 72 16.74 -1.78 3.00
C MET A 72 16.56 -3.28 3.36
N LYS A 73 16.22 -3.58 4.63
CA LYS A 73 16.06 -4.95 5.13
C LYS A 73 14.57 -5.35 5.15
N ARG A 74 14.20 -6.18 4.17
CA ARG A 74 12.85 -6.76 3.99
C ARG A 74 12.19 -7.34 5.25
N TYR A 75 12.95 -8.03 6.11
CA TYR A 75 12.40 -8.67 7.32
C TYR A 75 11.84 -7.67 8.34
N LEU A 76 12.35 -6.43 8.38
CA LEU A 76 11.88 -5.41 9.34
C LEU A 76 10.53 -4.79 8.92
N LEU A 77 10.17 -4.85 7.63
CA LEU A 77 8.92 -4.28 7.12
C LEU A 77 7.70 -5.19 7.31
N VAL A 78 7.90 -6.52 7.32
CA VAL A 78 6.80 -7.50 7.41
C VAL A 78 5.92 -7.33 8.66
N PRO A 79 6.46 -7.26 9.89
CA PRO A 79 5.62 -7.10 11.07
C PRO A 79 4.82 -5.79 11.05
N PHE A 80 5.40 -4.72 10.50
CA PHE A 80 4.72 -3.43 10.35
C PHE A 80 3.53 -3.52 9.38
N ILE A 81 3.70 -4.17 8.23
CA ILE A 81 2.62 -4.36 7.24
C ILE A 81 1.43 -5.12 7.85
N ILE A 82 1.69 -6.15 8.65
CA ILE A 82 0.64 -6.95 9.29
C ILE A 82 -0.10 -6.13 10.36
N VAL A 83 0.64 -5.43 11.23
CA VAL A 83 0.05 -4.59 12.29
C VAL A 83 -0.80 -3.47 11.68
N GLU A 84 -0.32 -2.82 10.63
CA GLU A 84 -1.08 -1.80 9.90
C GLU A 84 -2.33 -2.35 9.22
N LEU A 85 -2.27 -3.54 8.63
CA LEU A 85 -3.44 -4.19 8.04
C LEU A 85 -4.52 -4.46 9.10
N VAL A 86 -4.14 -5.02 10.24
CA VAL A 86 -5.06 -5.24 11.36
C VAL A 86 -5.67 -3.92 11.81
N ARG A 87 -4.84 -2.86 11.96
CA ARG A 87 -5.33 -1.52 12.32
C ARG A 87 -6.34 -0.99 11.30
N LEU A 88 -6.06 -1.10 10.01
CA LEU A 88 -6.96 -0.69 8.93
C LEU A 88 -8.31 -1.42 9.02
N VAL A 89 -8.30 -2.74 9.22
CA VAL A 89 -9.54 -3.53 9.39
C VAL A 89 -10.30 -3.07 10.64
N THR A 90 -9.62 -2.83 11.76
CA THR A 90 -10.31 -2.34 12.97
C THR A 90 -10.91 -0.94 12.79
N LEU A 91 -10.23 -0.04 12.07
CA LEU A 91 -10.72 1.31 11.79
C LEU A 91 -11.89 1.31 10.81
N THR A 92 -11.86 0.48 9.76
CA THR A 92 -12.99 0.36 8.82
C THR A 92 -14.22 -0.21 9.52
N LEU A 93 -14.07 -1.25 10.35
CA LEU A 93 -15.16 -1.79 11.15
C LEU A 93 -15.72 -0.75 12.13
N THR A 94 -14.84 -0.04 12.83
CA THR A 94 -15.25 1.03 13.77
C THR A 94 -16.00 2.15 13.05
N HIS A 95 -15.53 2.55 11.86
CA HIS A 95 -16.19 3.55 11.04
C HIS A 95 -17.59 3.09 10.59
N VAL A 96 -17.73 1.86 10.07
CA VAL A 96 -19.03 1.31 9.65
C VAL A 96 -20.00 1.20 10.82
N ILE A 97 -19.55 0.66 11.96
CA ILE A 97 -20.38 0.56 13.19
C ILE A 97 -20.77 1.96 13.67
N GLY A 98 -19.84 2.91 13.66
CA GLY A 98 -20.07 4.31 14.01
C GLY A 98 -21.16 4.95 13.14
N MET A 99 -21.11 4.74 11.82
CA MET A 99 -22.15 5.24 10.91
C MET A 99 -23.52 4.62 11.17
N ILE A 100 -23.56 3.33 11.52
CA ILE A 100 -24.82 2.64 11.86
C ILE A 100 -25.44 3.24 13.13
N VAL A 101 -24.63 3.50 14.17
CA VAL A 101 -25.11 4.05 15.46
C VAL A 101 -25.57 5.50 15.31
N ILE A 102 -24.83 6.33 14.57
CA ILE A 102 -25.10 7.77 14.45
C ILE A 102 -26.31 8.06 13.55
N LYS A 103 -26.70 7.14 12.67
CA LYS A 103 -27.80 7.31 11.71
C LYS A 103 -29.15 7.70 12.34
N LYS A 104 -29.39 7.35 13.61
CA LYS A 104 -30.67 7.62 14.29
C LYS A 104 -30.77 8.95 15.04
N SER A 105 -29.66 9.64 15.33
CA SER A 105 -29.65 10.67 16.38
C SER A 105 -29.05 12.03 15.97
N ILE A 106 -28.67 12.23 14.71
CA ILE A 106 -27.93 13.44 14.30
C ILE A 106 -28.58 14.14 13.10
N ASN A 107 -28.37 15.46 13.00
CA ASN A 107 -28.78 16.23 11.81
C ASN A 107 -28.11 15.65 10.56
N VAL A 108 -28.87 15.58 9.46
CA VAL A 108 -28.43 15.02 8.17
C VAL A 108 -27.08 15.58 7.72
N GLY A 109 -26.81 16.87 7.95
CA GLY A 109 -25.54 17.51 7.60
C GLY A 109 -24.31 16.92 8.32
N TYR A 110 -24.41 16.63 9.62
CA TYR A 110 -23.29 16.01 10.36
C TYR A 110 -23.04 14.57 9.94
N LEU A 111 -24.11 13.83 9.58
CA LEU A 111 -23.96 12.48 9.07
C LEU A 111 -23.15 12.48 7.77
N ILE A 112 -23.44 13.40 6.84
CA ILE A 112 -22.69 13.56 5.59
C ILE A 112 -21.24 13.99 5.86
N ALA A 113 -21.01 14.95 6.76
CA ALA A 113 -19.67 15.40 7.10
C ALA A 113 -18.81 14.26 7.68
N LEU A 114 -19.38 13.45 8.58
CA LEU A 114 -18.68 12.32 9.18
C LEU A 114 -18.39 11.20 8.17
N THR A 115 -19.32 10.89 7.25
CA THR A 115 -19.07 9.86 6.22
C THR A 115 -17.97 10.29 5.25
N ILE A 116 -17.97 11.56 4.82
CA ILE A 116 -16.93 12.10 3.93
C ILE A 116 -15.58 12.14 4.65
N SER A 117 -15.54 12.68 5.87
CA SER A 117 -14.31 12.78 6.66
C SER A 117 -13.71 11.42 6.99
N GLY A 118 -14.55 10.48 7.43
CA GLY A 118 -14.13 9.12 7.76
C GLY A 118 -13.72 8.33 6.51
N GLY A 119 -14.44 8.48 5.39
CA GLY A 119 -14.08 7.89 4.11
C GLY A 119 -12.73 8.39 3.58
N PHE A 120 -12.50 9.71 3.60
CA PHE A 120 -11.23 10.30 3.20
C PHE A 120 -10.07 9.85 4.10
N SER A 121 -10.31 9.77 5.41
CA SER A 121 -9.33 9.26 6.37
C SER A 121 -8.97 7.80 6.08
N LEU A 122 -9.95 6.92 5.86
CA LEU A 122 -9.70 5.51 5.52
C LEU A 122 -8.95 5.35 4.19
N LEU A 123 -9.28 6.17 3.18
CA LEU A 123 -8.55 6.19 1.91
C LEU A 123 -7.08 6.58 2.11
N LEU A 124 -6.81 7.64 2.88
CA LEU A 124 -5.45 8.09 3.18
C LEU A 124 -4.65 7.00 3.92
N LEU A 125 -5.24 6.39 4.94
CA LEU A 125 -4.54 5.31 5.68
C LEU A 125 -4.30 4.08 4.80
N PHE A 126 -5.26 3.70 3.96
CA PHE A 126 -5.10 2.60 3.02
C PHE A 126 -4.00 2.88 1.99
N TYR A 127 -3.94 4.12 1.49
CA TYR A 127 -2.87 4.57 0.59
C TYR A 127 -1.50 4.45 1.24
N LEU A 128 -1.33 4.93 2.47
CA LEU A 128 -0.06 4.82 3.22
C LEU A 128 0.36 3.36 3.40
N TRP A 129 -0.58 2.47 3.73
CA TRP A 129 -0.30 1.03 3.81
C TRP A 129 0.15 0.46 2.47
N ALA A 130 -0.54 0.80 1.38
CA ALA A 130 -0.17 0.36 0.03
C ALA A 130 1.23 0.85 -0.38
N CYS A 131 1.63 2.07 0.02
CA CYS A 131 3.00 2.57 -0.19
C CYS A 131 4.05 1.68 0.50
N VAL A 132 3.79 1.19 1.72
CA VAL A 132 4.73 0.31 2.42
C VAL A 132 4.79 -1.07 1.76
N VAL A 133 3.66 -1.58 1.27
CA VAL A 133 3.63 -2.82 0.47
C VAL A 133 4.40 -2.65 -0.84
N ALA A 134 4.27 -1.51 -1.52
CA ALA A 134 5.04 -1.21 -2.73
C ALA A 134 6.54 -1.12 -2.43
N LEU A 135 6.93 -0.47 -1.33
CA LEU A 135 8.32 -0.44 -0.87
C LEU A 135 8.87 -1.85 -0.63
N PHE A 136 8.07 -2.73 -0.01
CA PHE A 136 8.45 -4.14 0.17
C PHE A 136 8.70 -4.87 -1.16
N GLN A 137 7.88 -4.62 -2.18
CA GLN A 137 8.05 -5.19 -3.53
C GLN A 137 9.31 -4.65 -4.22
N VAL A 138 9.56 -3.34 -4.16
CA VAL A 138 10.77 -2.72 -4.74
C VAL A 138 12.02 -3.29 -4.07
N LEU A 139 12.04 -3.41 -2.74
CA LEU A 139 13.16 -4.02 -2.02
C LEU A 139 13.40 -5.48 -2.39
N LYS A 140 12.35 -6.22 -2.78
CA LYS A 140 12.49 -7.60 -3.29
C LYS A 140 13.20 -7.61 -4.64
N ILE A 141 12.86 -6.68 -5.54
CA ILE A 141 13.46 -6.56 -6.88
C ILE A 141 14.91 -6.11 -6.79
N VAL A 142 15.20 -5.08 -5.99
CA VAL A 142 16.55 -4.53 -5.82
C VAL A 142 17.55 -5.55 -5.28
N ARG A 143 17.07 -6.54 -4.51
CA ARG A 143 17.89 -7.66 -4.00
C ARG A 143 17.89 -8.90 -4.89
N SER A 144 17.30 -8.86 -6.08
CA SER A 144 17.39 -9.98 -7.01
C SER A 144 18.83 -10.11 -7.53
N PRO A 145 19.33 -11.33 -7.76
CA PRO A 145 20.68 -11.54 -8.28
C PRO A 145 20.85 -10.90 -9.67
N GLU A 146 19.78 -10.85 -10.46
CA GLU A 146 19.73 -10.21 -11.77
C GLU A 146 19.96 -8.70 -11.68
N TYR A 147 19.37 -8.02 -10.69
CA TYR A 147 19.56 -6.58 -10.48
C TYR A 147 20.97 -6.27 -9.99
N ILE A 148 21.48 -7.09 -9.05
CA ILE A 148 22.84 -6.96 -8.51
C ILE A 148 23.89 -7.16 -9.61
N ALA A 149 23.67 -8.09 -10.55
CA ALA A 149 24.58 -8.33 -11.66
C ALA A 149 24.72 -7.14 -12.61
N VAL A 150 23.71 -6.27 -12.71
CA VAL A 150 23.69 -5.11 -13.62
C VAL A 150 24.15 -3.82 -12.93
N PHE A 151 23.77 -3.61 -11.67
CA PHE A 151 23.98 -2.34 -10.95
C PHE A 151 25.01 -2.42 -9.81
N GLY A 152 25.51 -3.61 -9.50
CA GLY A 152 26.42 -3.87 -8.38
C GLY A 152 25.71 -4.12 -7.05
N ASP A 153 26.50 -4.37 -5.99
CA ASP A 153 25.99 -4.76 -4.67
C ASP A 153 25.37 -3.61 -3.86
N ASN A 154 25.65 -2.35 -4.22
CA ASN A 154 25.19 -1.17 -3.49
C ASN A 154 24.03 -0.47 -4.21
N PRO A 155 22.76 -0.69 -3.80
CA PRO A 155 21.61 -0.07 -4.46
C PRO A 155 21.50 1.45 -4.23
N LEU A 156 22.31 2.01 -3.32
CA LEU A 156 22.38 3.44 -3.01
C LEU A 156 23.53 4.17 -3.71
N ALA A 157 24.47 3.42 -4.30
CA ALA A 157 25.62 3.94 -5.03
C ALA A 157 25.79 3.10 -6.29
N PRO A 158 25.04 3.38 -7.36
CA PRO A 158 25.18 2.63 -8.60
C PRO A 158 26.63 2.75 -9.06
N VAL A 159 27.27 1.61 -9.28
CA VAL A 159 28.62 1.59 -9.84
C VAL A 159 28.48 2.13 -11.26
N VAL A 160 29.06 3.32 -11.51
CA VAL A 160 29.27 3.79 -12.88
C VAL A 160 30.21 2.77 -13.49
N VAL A 161 29.68 1.92 -14.37
CA VAL A 161 30.51 0.99 -15.13
C VAL A 161 31.42 1.85 -16.00
N GLU A 162 32.69 2.01 -15.61
CA GLU A 162 33.77 2.40 -16.53
C GLU A 162 33.90 1.28 -17.56
N GLY A 163 33.04 1.33 -18.56
CA GLY A 163 32.79 0.22 -19.46
C GLY A 163 31.39 0.25 -20.02
N SER A 164 30.95 1.42 -20.50
CA SER A 164 30.17 1.39 -21.73
C SER A 164 30.92 0.48 -22.70
N PRO A 165 30.35 -0.63 -23.21
CA PRO A 165 30.75 -1.05 -24.53
C PRO A 165 30.33 0.12 -25.41
N THR A 166 31.27 1.03 -25.68
CA THR A 166 31.21 1.87 -26.85
C THR A 166 30.76 0.92 -27.95
N PHE A 167 29.52 1.08 -28.42
CA PHE A 167 29.10 0.51 -29.67
C PHE A 167 30.04 1.14 -30.69
N LYS A 168 31.19 0.50 -30.91
CA LYS A 168 32.02 0.74 -32.06
C LYS A 168 31.22 0.12 -33.19
N PRO A 169 30.56 0.90 -34.06
CA PRO A 169 30.12 0.33 -35.31
C PRO A 169 31.35 -0.35 -35.93
N PRO A 170 31.23 -1.60 -36.39
CA PRO A 170 32.38 -2.32 -36.92
C PRO A 170 32.98 -1.47 -38.05
N LEU A 171 34.24 -1.08 -37.85
CA LEU A 171 35.04 -0.40 -38.85
C LEU A 171 35.21 -1.40 -39.99
N LEU A 172 34.59 -1.06 -41.12
CA LEU A 172 34.42 -1.90 -42.29
C LEU A 172 35.73 -1.91 -43.11
N ASP A 173 36.75 -2.65 -42.66
CA ASP A 173 37.95 -2.91 -43.46
C ASP A 173 37.74 -4.15 -44.35
N ASN A 174 36.93 -4.00 -45.41
CA ASN A 174 37.17 -4.50 -46.77
C ASN A 174 35.87 -4.65 -47.60
N PRO A 175 35.84 -4.18 -48.86
CA PRO A 175 34.64 -4.13 -49.70
C PRO A 175 34.45 -5.40 -50.54
N ALA A 176 34.27 -6.57 -49.92
CA ALA A 176 34.06 -7.81 -50.69
C ALA A 176 33.00 -8.79 -50.13
N THR A 177 32.32 -8.47 -49.02
CA THR A 177 31.38 -9.41 -48.38
C THR A 177 29.97 -8.85 -48.19
N GLN A 178 29.53 -7.94 -49.06
CA GLN A 178 28.19 -7.33 -49.06
C GLN A 178 27.18 -8.01 -50.02
N LEU A 179 27.49 -9.18 -50.58
CA LEU A 179 26.61 -9.82 -51.58
C LEU A 179 25.94 -11.14 -51.16
N GLN A 180 26.02 -11.54 -49.88
CA GLN A 180 25.37 -12.79 -49.43
C GLN A 180 24.47 -12.72 -48.19
N TYR A 181 24.26 -11.55 -47.59
CA TYR A 181 23.32 -11.39 -46.47
C TYR A 181 22.04 -10.62 -46.84
N THR A 182 21.59 -10.76 -48.09
CA THR A 182 20.31 -10.22 -48.56
C THR A 182 19.51 -11.31 -49.27
N ARG A 183 19.26 -12.43 -48.59
CA ARG A 183 18.28 -13.43 -49.05
C ARG A 183 17.75 -14.26 -47.89
N LYS A 184 16.76 -13.71 -47.17
CA LYS A 184 15.62 -14.44 -46.58
C LYS A 184 14.61 -13.42 -46.01
N GLU A 185 14.03 -12.60 -46.89
CA GLU A 185 12.68 -12.08 -46.65
C GLU A 185 11.68 -13.07 -47.25
N HIS A 186 10.76 -13.56 -46.43
CA HIS A 186 9.55 -14.26 -46.89
C HIS A 186 8.40 -13.25 -46.81
N GLN A 187 8.15 -12.63 -47.96
CA GLN A 187 6.93 -12.03 -48.49
C GLN A 187 5.87 -11.43 -47.51
N PRO A 188 5.58 -10.12 -47.64
CA PRO A 188 4.30 -9.53 -47.25
C PRO A 188 3.23 -9.79 -48.33
N LYS A 189 2.04 -10.26 -47.92
CA LYS A 189 0.86 -10.30 -48.80
C LYS A 189 0.09 -8.97 -48.71
N LEU A 190 0.13 -8.27 -49.85
CA LEU A 190 -0.91 -7.42 -50.45
C LEU A 190 -1.43 -6.20 -49.68
N ALA A 191 -1.10 -5.02 -50.21
CA ALA A 191 -1.67 -3.74 -49.84
C ALA A 191 -3.18 -3.65 -50.16
N ILE A 192 -3.94 -3.12 -49.20
CA ILE A 192 -5.27 -2.51 -49.38
C ILE A 192 -5.18 -1.13 -48.71
N PRO A 193 -5.69 -0.04 -49.33
CA PRO A 193 -5.23 1.31 -49.07
C PRO A 193 -5.77 1.91 -47.75
N LEU A 194 -4.97 2.81 -47.18
CA LEU A 194 -5.26 3.66 -46.02
C LEU A 194 -6.64 4.32 -46.10
N PRO A 195 -7.38 4.34 -44.97
CA PRO A 195 -8.10 5.52 -44.54
C PRO A 195 -7.37 6.13 -43.33
N MET A 196 -6.96 7.40 -43.46
CA MET A 196 -6.56 8.22 -42.33
C MET A 196 -7.70 8.31 -41.32
N ALA A 197 -7.48 7.82 -40.10
CA ALA A 197 -8.34 8.06 -38.95
C ALA A 197 -7.46 8.29 -37.70
N PRO A 198 -7.92 9.08 -36.73
CA PRO A 198 -7.08 10.00 -35.97
C PRO A 198 -6.32 9.33 -34.83
N PHE A 199 -5.11 9.84 -34.59
CA PHE A 199 -4.33 9.64 -33.38
C PHE A 199 -5.18 9.89 -32.13
N ASN A 200 -5.47 8.84 -31.35
CA ASN A 200 -6.11 8.97 -30.05
C ASN A 200 -5.19 8.40 -28.96
N GLY A 201 -4.49 9.29 -28.25
CA GLY A 201 -3.42 9.01 -27.29
C GLY A 201 -3.88 8.52 -25.90
N ALA A 202 -4.97 7.74 -25.82
CA ALA A 202 -5.51 7.28 -24.54
C ALA A 202 -5.08 5.86 -24.12
N ASN A 203 -4.48 5.07 -25.03
CA ASN A 203 -4.35 3.62 -24.83
C ASN A 203 -2.90 3.10 -24.71
N MET A 204 -1.86 3.94 -24.87
CA MET A 204 -0.46 3.47 -24.83
C MET A 204 -0.03 2.93 -23.45
N LEU A 205 -0.69 3.34 -22.38
CA LEU A 205 -0.29 2.93 -21.03
C LEU A 205 -0.77 1.51 -20.68
N LEU A 206 -1.87 1.03 -21.27
CA LEU A 206 -2.40 -0.30 -20.95
C LEU A 206 -1.71 -1.44 -21.70
N ASP A 207 -1.25 -1.20 -22.92
CA ASP A 207 -0.63 -2.23 -23.75
C ASP A 207 0.80 -2.56 -23.30
N ASP A 208 1.50 -1.62 -22.67
CA ASP A 208 2.88 -1.82 -22.19
C ASP A 208 2.96 -2.74 -20.95
N PHE A 209 1.96 -2.70 -20.07
CA PHE A 209 1.88 -3.62 -18.92
C PHE A 209 1.55 -5.07 -19.32
N ARG A 210 0.91 -5.28 -20.48
CA ARG A 210 0.52 -6.62 -20.94
C ARG A 210 1.75 -7.44 -21.37
N ALA A 211 2.75 -6.79 -21.94
CA ALA A 211 4.02 -7.42 -22.31
C ALA A 211 4.86 -7.83 -21.08
N LEU A 212 4.76 -7.09 -19.97
CA LEU A 212 5.44 -7.41 -18.71
C LEU A 212 4.79 -8.59 -17.99
N HIS A 213 3.46 -8.74 -18.05
CA HIS A 213 2.76 -9.85 -17.40
C HIS A 213 3.00 -11.22 -18.04
N SER A 214 3.22 -11.27 -19.36
CA SER A 214 3.44 -12.55 -20.07
C SER A 214 4.82 -13.18 -19.76
N ARG A 215 5.84 -12.37 -19.42
CA ARG A 215 7.16 -12.88 -19.04
C ARG A 215 7.21 -13.48 -17.64
N TYR A 216 6.40 -12.99 -16.70
CA TYR A 216 6.36 -13.53 -15.34
C TYR A 216 5.52 -14.81 -15.21
N SER A 217 4.65 -15.11 -16.18
CA SER A 217 3.79 -16.30 -16.11
C SER A 217 4.51 -17.63 -16.43
N TYR A 218 5.71 -17.58 -17.04
CA TYR A 218 6.43 -18.80 -17.45
C TYR A 218 7.53 -19.27 -16.47
N SER A 219 7.82 -18.52 -15.40
CA SER A 219 8.93 -18.82 -14.50
C SER A 219 8.56 -19.64 -13.24
N TRP A 220 7.28 -19.99 -13.07
CA TRP A 220 6.80 -20.77 -11.90
C TRP A 220 6.56 -22.26 -12.20
N ALA A 221 6.91 -22.71 -13.41
CA ALA A 221 6.78 -24.10 -13.82
C ALA A 221 8.15 -24.65 -14.21
N ILE A 222 9.03 -24.85 -13.21
CA ILE A 222 10.08 -25.88 -13.09
C ILE A 222 10.37 -26.03 -11.60
#